data_AF-A0A521UD64-F1
#
_entry.id   AF-A0A521UD64-F1
#
_cell.length_a   1.000
_cell.length_b   1.000
_cell.length_c   1.000
_cell.angle_alpha   90.00
_cell.angle_beta   90.00
_cell.angle_gamma   90.00
#
_symmetry.space_group_name_H-M   'P 1'
#
loop_
_entity.id
_entity.type
_entity.pdbx_description
1 polymer ?
#
loop_
_entity_poly.entity_id
_entity_poly.type
_entity_poly.pdbx_seq_one_letter_code
_entity_poly.pdbx_strand_id
1 'polypeptide(L)'
;MIFPTPDDRLVDARGRLTFLWDVDITREEFEEHLRDPDPMVRGYWIGKLLRQAKPDDVPRFVRVPDLAADWAHFERFLGRSRDMWAWLLKVGWTGE
;
A
#
# COMPACT_ATOMS: atom_id res chain seq x y z
N MET A 1 14.93 0.47 -13.08
CA MET A 1 15.76 -0.05 -11.97
C MET A 1 14.92 0.11 -10.72
N ILE A 2 14.45 -1.01 -10.17
CA ILE A 2 13.65 -1.04 -8.94
C ILE A 2 14.62 -0.84 -7.77
N PHE A 3 14.24 -0.01 -6.81
CA PHE A 3 14.99 0.21 -5.58
C PHE A 3 14.08 -0.02 -4.38
N PRO A 4 13.63 -1.27 -4.16
CA PRO A 4 12.74 -1.56 -3.07
C PRO A 4 13.51 -1.33 -1.76
N THR A 5 12.80 -0.92 -0.72
CA THR A 5 13.45 -0.62 0.56
C THR A 5 14.05 -1.92 1.13
N PRO A 6 15.34 -1.97 1.52
CA PRO A 6 15.90 -3.17 2.15
C PRO A 6 15.06 -3.58 3.37
N ASP A 7 14.91 -4.88 3.64
CA ASP A 7 14.02 -5.37 4.71
C ASP A 7 14.35 -4.76 6.08
N ASP A 8 15.66 -4.67 6.39
CA ASP A 8 16.23 -4.00 7.58
C ASP A 8 15.87 -2.50 7.71
N ARG A 9 15.41 -1.87 6.63
CA ARG A 9 14.94 -0.48 6.60
C ARG A 9 13.45 -0.33 6.36
N LEU A 10 12.75 -1.42 6.04
CA LEU A 10 11.30 -1.42 5.86
C LEU A 10 10.60 -1.40 7.22
N VAL A 11 11.22 -2.02 8.22
CA VAL A 11 10.68 -2.17 9.57
C VAL A 11 11.63 -1.56 10.59
N ASP A 12 11.12 -0.79 11.56
CA ASP A 12 11.93 -0.25 12.66
C ASP A 12 12.16 -1.28 13.77
N ALA A 13 12.99 -0.95 14.78
CA ALA A 13 13.33 -1.83 15.90
C ALA A 13 12.12 -2.35 16.70
N ARG A 14 10.95 -1.73 16.57
CA ARG A 14 9.67 -2.10 17.19
C ARG A 14 8.75 -2.91 16.27
N GLY A 15 9.18 -3.29 15.07
CA GLY A 15 8.35 -4.07 14.15
C GLY A 15 7.37 -3.25 13.31
N ARG A 16 7.48 -1.92 13.30
CA ARG A 16 6.56 -1.02 12.57
C ARG A 16 7.12 -0.62 11.21
N LEU A 17 6.25 -0.39 10.23
CA LEU A 17 6.64 0.00 8.88
C LEU A 17 7.16 1.45 8.88
N THR A 18 8.37 1.67 8.37
CA THR A 18 9.04 2.98 8.43
C THR A 18 8.34 4.08 7.65
N PHE A 19 7.52 3.71 6.65
CA PHE A 19 6.71 4.66 5.89
C PHE A 19 5.39 5.04 6.59
N LEU A 20 4.94 4.26 7.59
CA LEU A 20 3.70 4.52 8.36
C LEU A 20 4.01 5.35 9.61
N TRP A 21 4.39 6.61 9.43
CA TRP A 21 4.77 7.51 10.54
C TRP A 21 3.57 8.08 11.32
N ASP A 22 2.36 8.01 10.76
CA ASP A 22 1.12 8.57 11.32
C ASP A 22 0.34 7.57 12.21
N VAL A 23 0.69 6.29 12.19
CA VAL A 23 0.02 5.24 12.97
C VAL A 23 1.03 4.38 13.70
N ASP A 24 0.69 3.99 14.93
CA ASP A 24 1.50 3.11 15.74
C ASP A 24 0.96 1.68 15.62
N ILE A 25 1.34 0.99 14.53
CA ILE A 25 1.01 -0.41 14.28
C ILE A 25 2.22 -1.17 13.75
N THR A 26 2.29 -2.45 14.07
CA THR A 26 3.28 -3.38 13.52
C THR A 26 3.00 -3.73 12.06
N ARG A 27 3.97 -4.33 11.40
CA ARG A 27 3.78 -4.93 10.06
C ARG A 27 2.65 -5.97 10.07
N GLU A 28 2.58 -6.79 11.11
CA GLU A 28 1.58 -7.87 11.20
C GLU A 28 0.16 -7.29 11.27
N GLU A 29 -0.08 -6.32 12.15
CA GLU A 29 -1.38 -5.63 12.26
C GLU A 29 -1.77 -4.92 10.96
N PHE A 30 -0.79 -4.32 10.27
CA PHE A 30 -1.04 -3.70 8.96
C PHE A 30 -1.45 -4.74 7.90
N GLU A 31 -0.80 -5.89 7.87
CA GLU A 31 -1.18 -6.98 6.97
C GLU A 31 -2.56 -7.57 7.31
N GLU A 32 -2.92 -7.65 8.59
CA GLU A 32 -4.27 -8.04 9.02
C GLU A 32 -5.33 -7.06 8.51
N HIS A 33 -5.08 -5.77 8.65
CA HIS A 33 -5.96 -4.72 8.13
C HIS A 33 -6.13 -4.74 6.61
N LEU A 34 -5.10 -5.14 5.86
CA LEU A 34 -5.20 -5.33 4.41
C LEU A 34 -6.03 -6.57 4.03
N ARG A 35 -6.23 -7.51 4.95
CA ARG A 35 -7.04 -8.72 4.78
C ARG A 35 -8.39 -8.64 5.50
N ASP A 36 -8.73 -7.47 6.05
CA ASP A 36 -9.96 -7.28 6.80
C ASP A 36 -11.19 -7.63 5.93
N PRO A 37 -12.18 -8.36 6.48
CA PRO A 37 -13.38 -8.72 5.73
C PRO A 37 -14.22 -7.49 5.34
N ASP A 38 -14.11 -6.37 6.07
CA ASP A 38 -14.79 -5.13 5.72
C ASP A 38 -14.05 -4.41 4.57
N PRO A 39 -14.68 -4.25 3.38
CA PRO A 39 -14.06 -3.55 2.26
C PRO A 39 -13.75 -2.07 2.55
N MET A 40 -14.45 -1.44 3.50
CA MET A 40 -14.14 -0.07 3.92
C MET A 40 -12.83 0.02 4.70
N VAL A 41 -12.61 -0.91 5.63
CA VAL A 41 -11.38 -1.01 6.42
C VAL A 41 -10.22 -1.31 5.48
N ARG A 42 -10.34 -2.36 4.67
CA ARG A 42 -9.33 -2.73 3.68
C ARG A 42 -9.03 -1.58 2.73
N GLY A 43 -10.06 -0.92 2.20
CA GLY A 43 -9.91 0.21 1.28
C GLY A 43 -9.17 1.40 1.91
N TYR A 44 -9.44 1.71 3.18
CA TYR A 44 -8.71 2.75 3.91
C TYR A 44 -7.21 2.42 4.00
N TRP A 45 -6.87 1.19 4.36
CA TRP A 45 -5.48 0.76 4.55
C TRP A 45 -4.72 0.61 3.24
N ILE A 46 -5.37 0.13 2.17
CA ILE A 46 -4.83 0.18 0.80
C ILE A 46 -4.57 1.64 0.40
N GLY A 47 -5.52 2.53 0.61
CA GLY A 47 -5.33 3.96 0.32
C GLY A 47 -4.17 4.57 1.11
N LYS A 48 -3.94 4.13 2.36
CA LYS A 48 -2.80 4.55 3.17
C LYS A 48 -1.48 4.00 2.63
N LEU A 49 -1.42 2.72 2.28
CA LEU A 49 -0.28 2.08 1.63
C LEU A 49 0.17 2.88 0.42
N LEU A 50 -0.77 3.11 -0.52
CA LEU A 50 -0.50 3.77 -1.79
C LEU A 50 -0.10 5.25 -1.63
N ARG A 51 -0.50 5.92 -0.54
CA ARG A 51 -0.10 7.31 -0.28
C ARG A 51 1.28 7.44 0.36
N GLN A 52 1.70 6.46 1.14
CA GLN A 52 2.86 6.61 2.03
C GLN A 52 4.04 5.71 1.63
N ALA A 53 3.79 4.53 1.10
CA ALA A 53 4.85 3.65 0.61
C ALA A 53 5.43 4.15 -0.71
N LYS A 54 6.69 3.80 -0.96
CA LYS A 54 7.24 3.89 -2.30
C LYS A 54 6.49 2.92 -3.22
N PRO A 55 6.23 3.28 -4.48
CA PRO A 55 5.57 2.37 -5.41
C PRO A 55 6.24 0.99 -5.48
N ASP A 56 7.57 0.92 -5.50
CA ASP A 56 8.35 -0.33 -5.51
C ASP A 56 8.12 -1.24 -4.28
N ASP A 57 7.65 -0.69 -3.16
CA ASP A 57 7.37 -1.44 -1.93
C ASP A 57 5.93 -1.97 -1.89
N VAL A 58 5.01 -1.42 -2.68
CA VAL A 58 3.59 -1.79 -2.67
C VAL A 58 3.33 -3.27 -3.01
N PRO A 59 4.00 -3.89 -4.01
CA PRO A 59 3.79 -5.30 -4.35
C PRO A 59 4.12 -6.28 -3.21
N ARG A 60 4.82 -5.83 -2.17
CA ARG A 60 5.11 -6.64 -0.97
C ARG A 60 3.89 -6.88 -0.10
N PHE A 61 2.86 -6.04 -0.21
CA PHE A 61 1.68 -6.06 0.65
C PHE A 61 0.41 -6.45 -0.09
N VAL A 62 0.33 -6.12 -1.38
CA VAL A 62 -0.86 -6.33 -2.22
C VAL A 62 -0.46 -6.75 -3.62
N ARG A 63 -1.31 -7.52 -4.30
CA ARG A 63 -1.10 -7.85 -5.72
C ARG A 63 -1.65 -6.73 -6.59
N VAL A 64 -0.89 -6.28 -7.58
CA VAL A 64 -1.34 -5.18 -8.45
C VAL A 64 -2.63 -5.48 -9.24
N PRO A 65 -2.85 -6.71 -9.76
CA PRO A 65 -4.13 -7.05 -10.39
C PRO A 65 -5.32 -6.89 -9.44
N ASP A 66 -5.15 -7.18 -8.15
CA ASP A 66 -6.21 -7.05 -7.15
C ASP A 66 -6.52 -5.58 -6.88
N LEU A 67 -5.50 -4.69 -6.90
CA LEU A 67 -5.71 -3.24 -6.80
C LEU A 67 -6.53 -2.68 -7.96
N ALA A 68 -6.26 -3.15 -9.19
CA ALA A 68 -7.04 -2.71 -10.35
C ALA A 68 -8.50 -3.16 -10.25
N ALA A 69 -8.74 -4.38 -9.76
CA ALA A 69 -10.08 -4.91 -9.55
C ALA A 69 -10.83 -4.21 -8.39
N ASP A 70 -10.13 -3.83 -7.32
CA ASP A 70 -10.71 -3.27 -6.09
C ASP A 70 -10.73 -1.71 -6.06
N TRP A 71 -10.37 -1.06 -7.18
CA TRP A 71 -10.18 0.39 -7.29
C TRP A 71 -11.30 1.24 -6.65
N ALA A 72 -12.56 0.86 -6.90
CA ALA A 72 -13.73 1.58 -6.41
C ALA A 72 -13.80 1.68 -4.87
N HIS A 73 -13.20 0.73 -4.14
CA HIS A 73 -13.25 0.70 -2.69
C HIS A 73 -12.24 1.63 -2.03
N PHE A 74 -11.08 1.85 -2.67
CA PHE A 74 -9.99 2.64 -2.08
C PHE A 74 -9.70 3.99 -2.74
N GLU A 75 -10.17 4.24 -3.98
CA GLU A 75 -9.76 5.45 -4.72
C GLU A 75 -10.05 6.76 -3.98
N ARG A 76 -11.13 6.81 -3.20
CA ARG A 76 -11.52 7.96 -2.38
C ARG A 76 -10.50 8.30 -1.29
N PHE A 77 -9.69 7.33 -0.86
CA PHE A 77 -8.68 7.51 0.17
C PHE A 77 -7.32 7.96 -0.40
N LEU A 78 -7.13 7.93 -1.71
CA LEU A 78 -5.85 8.28 -2.34
C LEU A 78 -5.52 9.78 -2.32
N GLY A 79 -6.55 10.63 -2.19
CA GLY A 79 -6.37 12.08 -2.23
C GLY A 79 -5.61 12.53 -3.48
N ARG A 80 -4.50 13.25 -3.30
CA ARG A 80 -3.68 13.79 -4.40
C ARG A 80 -2.93 12.73 -5.21
N SER A 81 -2.73 11.53 -4.65
CA SER A 81 -2.03 10.45 -5.35
C SER A 81 -2.93 9.67 -6.31
N ARG A 82 -4.24 9.97 -6.36
CA ARG A 82 -5.23 9.24 -7.16
C ARG A 82 -4.85 9.18 -8.64
N ASP A 83 -4.57 10.33 -9.27
CA ASP A 83 -4.27 10.38 -10.70
C ASP A 83 -2.98 9.61 -11.06
N MET A 84 -1.96 9.71 -10.21
CA MET A 84 -0.71 8.94 -10.37
C MET A 84 -0.99 7.44 -10.34
N TRP A 85 -1.74 6.96 -9.33
CA TRP A 85 -2.06 5.53 -9.20
C TRP A 85 -3.00 5.03 -10.29
N ALA A 86 -3.99 5.84 -10.69
CA ALA A 86 -4.87 5.51 -11.81
C ALA A 86 -4.06 5.34 -13.10
N TRP A 87 -3.08 6.21 -13.34
CA TRP A 87 -2.17 6.10 -14.47
C TRP A 87 -1.29 4.84 -14.38
N LEU A 88 -0.64 4.59 -13.24
CA LEU A 88 0.22 3.42 -13.02
C LEU A 88 -0.53 2.11 -13.27
N LEU A 89 -1.72 1.96 -12.68
CA LEU A 89 -2.55 0.76 -12.87
C LEU A 89 -3.02 0.62 -14.32
N LYS A 90 -3.34 1.72 -14.99
CA LYS A 90 -3.76 1.72 -16.40
C LYS A 90 -2.64 1.27 -17.35
N VAL A 91 -1.39 1.63 -17.08
CA VAL A 91 -0.24 1.21 -17.91
C VAL A 91 0.26 -0.21 -17.59
N GLY A 92 -0.42 -0.93 -16.69
CA GLY A 92 -0.05 -2.28 -16.31
C GLY A 92 1.24 -2.34 -15.50
N TRP A 93 1.50 -1.31 -14.68
CA TRP A 93 2.62 -1.31 -13.74
C TRP A 93 2.57 -2.56 -12.85
N THR A 94 3.65 -3.34 -12.79
CA THR A 94 3.74 -4.53 -11.92
C THR A 94 4.65 -4.32 -10.71
N GLY A 95 5.37 -3.20 -10.67
CA GLY A 95 6.46 -2.99 -9.72
C GLY A 95 7.73 -3.77 -10.07
N GLU A 96 7.87 -4.23 -11.33
CA GLU A 96 9.03 -4.92 -11.90
C GLU A 96 9.89 -4.03 -12.81
#